data_AF-A0A0B6YST3-F1
#
_entry.id   AF-A0A0B6YST3-F1
#
_cell.length_a   1.000
_cell.length_b   1.000
_cell.length_c   1.000
_cell.angle_alpha   90.00
_cell.angle_beta   90.00
_cell.angle_gamma   90.00
#
_symmetry.space_group_name_H-M   'P 1'
#
loop_
_entity.id
_entity.type
_entity.pdbx_description
1 polymer ?
#
loop_
_entity_poly.entity_id
_entity_poly.type
_entity_poly.pdbx_seq_one_letter_code
_entity_poly.pdbx_strand_id
1 'polypeptide(L)'
;FNEDTAQNGATASNFCTIPSPPGHRLDCGLAGIDNQGATCYLNSLLQTLLLTPEFREKLFTLTEQHLGRLESKDCPGSKVRVIPLQLQRLFSQLLLSDQQSVST
;
A
#
# COMPACT_ATOMS: atom_id res chain seq x y z
N PHE A 1 17.16 33.26 38.87
CA PHE A 1 18.50 33.08 39.46
C PHE A 1 18.32 32.12 40.63
N ASN A 2 18.98 30.96 40.53
CA ASN A 2 18.97 29.74 41.35
C ASN A 2 17.64 28.98 41.49
N GLU A 3 17.54 27.75 40.97
CA GLU A 3 18.18 26.46 41.35
C GLU A 3 17.57 25.87 42.63
N ASP A 4 16.70 24.87 42.44
CA ASP A 4 16.60 23.73 43.33
C ASP A 4 16.66 22.46 42.47
N THR A 5 17.83 21.84 42.55
CA THR A 5 18.16 20.54 41.99
C THR A 5 17.82 19.48 43.03
N ALA A 6 16.98 18.49 42.69
CA ALA A 6 17.25 17.07 42.95
C ALA A 6 16.10 16.17 42.45
N GLN A 7 16.48 14.91 42.21
CA GLN A 7 15.65 13.71 42.13
C GLN A 7 15.00 13.35 40.79
N ASN A 8 15.71 12.54 39.99
CA ASN A 8 15.72 11.07 40.16
C ASN A 8 16.06 10.39 38.83
N GLY A 9 17.09 9.54 38.87
CA GLY A 9 17.38 8.63 37.77
C GLY A 9 16.25 7.61 37.58
N ALA A 10 15.89 7.39 36.33
CA ALA A 10 15.19 6.20 35.89
C ALA A 10 15.62 5.89 34.45
N THR A 11 16.56 4.96 34.34
CA THR A 11 16.59 3.85 33.37
C THR A 11 16.03 4.12 31.97
N ALA A 12 16.94 4.12 30.99
CA ALA A 12 16.65 3.86 29.59
C ALA A 12 15.78 2.60 29.46
N SER A 13 14.48 2.79 29.25
CA SER A 13 13.56 1.73 28.90
C SER A 13 13.47 1.72 27.38
N ASN A 14 14.16 0.75 26.78
CA ASN A 14 13.95 0.36 25.40
C ASN A 14 12.52 -0.22 25.29
N PHE A 15 11.52 0.64 25.21
CA PHE A 15 10.18 0.22 24.81
C PHE A 15 10.22 -0.03 23.31
N CYS A 16 10.10 -1.30 22.92
CA CYS A 16 9.74 -1.65 21.56
C CYS A 16 8.31 -1.16 21.34
N THR A 17 8.14 0.01 20.75
CA THR A 17 6.82 0.59 20.47
C THR A 17 6.15 -0.26 19.41
N ILE A 18 5.24 -1.14 19.83
CA ILE A 18 4.39 -1.87 18.88
C ILE A 18 3.52 -0.81 18.18
N PRO A 19 3.57 -0.71 16.83
CA PRO A 19 2.73 0.23 16.12
C PRO A 19 1.26 -0.15 16.32
N SER A 20 0.41 0.85 16.53
CA SER A 20 -1.03 0.65 16.60
C SER A 20 -1.54 0.00 15.30
N PRO A 21 -2.58 -0.84 15.36
CA PRO A 21 -3.18 -1.41 14.15
C PRO A 21 -3.64 -0.31 13.19
N PRO A 22 -3.64 -0.57 11.87
CA PRO A 22 -4.16 0.37 10.88
C PRO A 22 -5.61 0.75 11.19
N GLY A 23 -5.99 1.99 10.90
CA GLY A 23 -7.38 2.42 11.00
C GLY A 23 -8.29 1.60 10.10
N HIS A 24 -9.54 1.41 10.49
CA HIS A 24 -10.54 0.74 9.67
C HIS A 24 -10.99 1.62 8.48
N ARG A 25 -11.49 1.00 7.43
CA ARG A 25 -12.06 1.68 6.26
C ARG A 25 -13.18 2.63 6.70
N LEU A 26 -13.21 3.82 6.10
CA LEU A 26 -14.25 4.81 6.37
C LEU A 26 -15.60 4.37 5.77
N ASP A 27 -16.70 4.93 6.29
CA ASP A 27 -18.08 4.64 5.84
C ASP A 27 -18.33 4.95 4.35
N CYS A 28 -17.47 5.76 3.72
CA CYS A 28 -17.53 6.00 2.27
C CYS A 28 -17.19 4.77 1.42
N GLY A 29 -16.68 3.69 2.04
CA GLY A 29 -16.42 2.42 1.38
C GLY A 29 -15.15 2.39 0.52
N LEU A 30 -14.33 3.45 0.56
CA LEU A 30 -13.09 3.56 -0.22
C LEU A 30 -11.86 3.46 0.69
N ALA A 31 -10.81 2.81 0.19
CA ALA A 31 -9.49 2.78 0.83
C ALA A 31 -8.52 3.76 0.14
N GLY A 32 -7.71 4.44 0.95
CA GLY A 32 -6.64 5.33 0.49
C GLY A 32 -5.36 4.60 0.09
N ILE A 33 -4.39 5.35 -0.43
CA ILE A 33 -3.02 4.87 -0.67
C ILE A 33 -2.06 5.77 0.11
N ASP A 34 -1.15 5.16 0.87
CA ASP A 34 -0.18 5.89 1.67
C ASP A 34 0.76 6.71 0.78
N ASN A 35 1.00 7.97 1.16
CA ASN A 35 1.96 8.81 0.46
C ASN A 35 3.37 8.53 1.00
N GLN A 36 4.11 7.65 0.33
CA GLN A 36 5.50 7.35 0.63
C GLN A 36 6.43 8.41 0.00
N GLY A 37 6.50 9.58 0.62
CA GLY A 37 7.32 10.70 0.16
C GLY A 37 6.61 11.53 -0.92
N ALA A 38 7.19 11.59 -2.12
CA ALA A 38 6.67 12.42 -3.22
C ALA A 38 5.78 11.63 -4.20
N THR A 39 4.98 10.67 -3.72
CA THR A 39 4.18 9.77 -4.58
C THR A 39 2.72 10.17 -4.75
N CYS A 40 2.26 11.26 -4.12
CA CYS A 40 0.86 11.68 -4.14
C CYS A 40 0.27 11.90 -5.54
N TYR A 41 1.08 12.33 -6.52
CA TYR A 41 0.66 12.47 -7.91
C TYR A 41 0.32 11.10 -8.52
N LEU A 42 1.13 10.09 -8.22
CA LEU A 42 0.93 8.73 -8.68
C LEU A 42 -0.28 8.10 -7.98
N ASN A 43 -0.41 8.30 -6.67
CA ASN A 43 -1.56 7.81 -5.90
C ASN A 43 -2.89 8.35 -6.46
N SER A 44 -2.92 9.64 -6.79
CA SER A 44 -4.10 10.28 -7.40
C SER A 44 -4.43 9.68 -8.78
N LEU A 45 -3.41 9.40 -9.58
CA LEU A 45 -3.58 8.73 -10.87
C LEU A 45 -4.09 7.29 -10.70
N LEU A 46 -3.52 6.52 -9.77
CA LEU A 46 -3.93 5.13 -9.49
C LEU A 46 -5.39 5.06 -9.02
N GLN A 47 -5.80 5.98 -8.15
CA GLN A 47 -7.20 6.08 -7.70
C GLN A 47 -8.13 6.44 -8.86
N THR A 48 -7.71 7.35 -9.75
CA THR A 48 -8.49 7.69 -10.97
C THR A 48 -8.67 6.47 -11.88
N LEU A 49 -7.61 5.69 -12.08
CA LEU A 49 -7.66 4.45 -12.87
C LEU A 49 -8.56 3.39 -12.21
N LEU A 50 -8.50 3.23 -10.88
CA LEU A 50 -9.38 2.32 -10.14
C LEU A 50 -10.85 2.71 -10.28
N LEU A 51 -11.14 4.01 -10.24
CA LEU A 51 -12.49 4.56 -10.33
C LEU A 51 -13.03 4.62 -11.78
N THR A 52 -12.26 4.14 -12.75
CA THR A 52 -12.69 3.96 -14.15
C THR A 52 -13.10 2.49 -14.36
N PRO A 53 -14.41 2.17 -14.37
CA PRO A 53 -14.88 0.78 -14.39
C PRO A 53 -14.34 -0.02 -15.57
N GLU A 54 -14.31 0.56 -16.77
CA GLU A 54 -13.88 -0.11 -17.99
C GLU A 54 -12.41 -0.52 -17.92
N PHE A 55 -11.56 0.36 -17.37
CA PHE A 55 -10.15 0.06 -17.16
C PHE A 55 -9.98 -1.06 -16.14
N ARG A 56 -10.64 -0.92 -14.98
CA ARG A 56 -10.56 -1.89 -13.88
C ARG A 56 -11.04 -3.28 -14.31
N GLU A 57 -12.17 -3.36 -15.00
CA GLU A 57 -12.71 -4.61 -15.51
C GLU A 57 -11.75 -5.26 -16.51
N LYS A 58 -11.28 -4.51 -17.51
CA LYS A 58 -10.31 -5.03 -18.49
C LYS A 58 -9.04 -5.51 -17.81
N LEU A 59 -8.53 -4.77 -16.83
CA LEU A 59 -7.35 -5.16 -16.07
C LEU A 59 -7.56 -6.52 -15.38
N PHE A 60 -8.72 -6.75 -14.75
CA PHE A 60 -9.02 -8.03 -14.10
C PHE A 60 -9.33 -9.18 -15.07
N THR A 61 -9.69 -8.90 -16.32
CA THR A 61 -9.84 -9.96 -17.35
C THR A 61 -8.50 -10.51 -17.86
N LEU A 62 -7.38 -9.83 -17.62
CA LEU A 62 -6.06 -10.27 -18.06
C LEU A 62 -5.59 -11.49 -17.25
N THR A 63 -5.42 -12.61 -17.93
CA THR A 63 -4.99 -13.90 -17.34
C THR A 63 -3.47 -14.12 -17.46
N GLU A 64 -2.97 -15.19 -16.84
CA GLU A 64 -1.55 -15.59 -16.94
C GLU A 64 -1.08 -15.77 -18.39
N GLN A 65 -1.96 -16.15 -19.32
CA GLN A 65 -1.63 -16.26 -20.74
C GLN A 65 -1.22 -14.91 -21.35
N HIS A 66 -1.77 -13.81 -20.85
CA HIS A 66 -1.50 -12.46 -21.32
C HIS A 66 -0.35 -11.79 -20.55
N LEU A 67 -0.26 -12.08 -19.25
CA LEU A 67 0.63 -11.36 -18.32
C LEU A 67 1.90 -12.13 -17.97
N GLY A 68 1.94 -13.44 -18.20
CA GLY A 68 2.97 -14.32 -17.65
C GLY A 68 2.84 -14.51 -16.13
N ARG A 69 3.70 -15.35 -15.58
CA ARG A 69 3.74 -15.67 -14.14
C ARG A 69 4.93 -14.95 -13.51
N LEU A 70 4.72 -14.32 -12.35
CA LEU A 70 5.79 -13.53 -11.72
C LEU A 70 7.01 -14.37 -11.34
N GLU A 71 6.80 -15.65 -11.03
CA GLU A 71 7.85 -16.63 -10.72
C GLU A 71 8.80 -16.90 -11.91
N SER A 72 8.33 -16.71 -13.15
CA SER A 72 9.16 -16.92 -14.33
C SER A 72 9.85 -15.65 -14.83
N LYS A 73 9.80 -14.55 -14.06
CA LYS A 73 10.39 -13.26 -14.46
C LYS A 73 11.89 -13.35 -14.73
N ASP A 74 12.60 -14.19 -13.97
CA ASP A 74 14.06 -14.35 -14.09
C ASP A 74 14.46 -15.43 -15.09
N CYS A 75 13.48 -16.10 -15.73
CA CYS A 75 13.74 -17.08 -16.77
C CYS A 75 14.01 -16.38 -18.11
N PRO A 76 15.15 -16.66 -18.78
CA PRO A 76 15.44 -16.08 -20.08
C PRO A 76 14.38 -16.50 -21.10
N GLY A 77 13.76 -15.52 -21.76
CA GLY A 77 12.69 -15.71 -22.74
C GLY A 77 11.26 -15.58 -22.21
N SER A 78 11.07 -15.43 -20.89
CA SER A 78 9.75 -15.19 -20.31
C SER A 78 9.27 -13.76 -20.57
N LYS A 79 8.01 -13.61 -20.99
CA LYS A 79 7.36 -12.30 -21.21
C LYS A 79 6.41 -11.99 -20.06
N VAL A 80 6.96 -11.57 -18.92
CA VAL A 80 6.16 -11.17 -17.75
C VAL A 80 5.83 -9.67 -17.81
N ARG A 81 4.54 -9.33 -17.73
CA ARG A 81 4.02 -7.97 -17.68
C ARG A 81 3.81 -7.54 -16.22
N VAL A 82 4.88 -7.06 -15.59
CA VAL A 82 4.88 -6.76 -14.14
C VAL A 82 3.91 -5.63 -13.76
N ILE A 83 3.78 -4.58 -14.57
CA ILE A 83 2.93 -3.42 -14.26
C ILE A 83 1.45 -3.82 -14.07
N PRO A 84 0.77 -4.45 -15.05
CA PRO A 84 -0.62 -4.85 -14.88
C PRO A 84 -0.81 -5.87 -13.74
N LEU A 85 0.16 -6.77 -13.51
CA LEU A 85 0.12 -7.70 -12.37
C LEU A 85 0.14 -6.97 -11.03
N GLN A 86 0.98 -5.95 -10.88
CA GLN A 86 1.02 -5.15 -9.65
C GLN A 86 -0.23 -4.29 -9.49
N LEU A 87 -0.77 -3.74 -10.59
CA LEU A 87 -2.05 -3.03 -10.55
C LEU A 87 -3.20 -3.94 -10.12
N GLN A 88 -3.27 -5.18 -10.61
CA GLN A 88 -4.27 -6.17 -10.17
C GLN A 88 -4.17 -6.42 -8.66
N ARG A 89 -2.94 -6.58 -8.13
CA ARG A 89 -2.70 -6.78 -6.70
C ARG A 89 -3.13 -5.57 -5.88
N LEU A 90 -2.69 -4.37 -6.25
CA LEU A 90 -3.02 -3.13 -5.56
C LEU A 90 -4.53 -2.87 -5.60
N PHE A 91 -5.18 -3.01 -6.75
CA PHE A 91 -6.61 -2.77 -6.88
C PHE A 91 -7.42 -3.79 -6.08
N SER A 92 -6.98 -5.04 -6.00
CA SER A 92 -7.62 -6.04 -5.14
C SER A 92 -7.55 -5.64 -3.67
N GLN A 93 -6.40 -5.13 -3.21
CA GLN A 93 -6.24 -4.61 -1.85
C GLN A 93 -7.14 -3.40 -1.61
N LEU A 94 -7.18 -2.43 -2.52
CA LEU A 94 -8.04 -1.25 -2.39
C LEU A 94 -9.53 -1.60 -2.37
N LEU A 95 -9.95 -2.62 -3.12
CA LEU A 95 -11.35 -3.05 -3.17
C LEU A 95 -11.76 -3.87 -1.93
N LEU A 96 -10.86 -4.72 -1.41
CA LEU A 96 -11.22 -5.77 -0.44
C LEU A 96 -10.66 -5.56 0.98
N SER A 97 -9.67 -4.68 1.17
CA SER A 97 -9.05 -4.47 2.49
C SER A 97 -9.96 -3.69 3.44
N ASP A 98 -10.06 -4.11 4.70
CA ASP A 98 -10.76 -3.33 5.74
C ASP A 98 -9.91 -2.18 6.32
N GLN A 99 -8.73 -1.93 5.74
CA GLN A 99 -7.85 -0.85 6.18
C GLN A 99 -8.23 0.49 5.53
N GLN A 100 -8.04 1.58 6.27
CA GLN A 100 -8.28 2.94 5.81
C GLN A 100 -7.42 3.31 4.61
N SER A 101 -6.18 2.84 4.58
CA SER A 101 -5.25 3.00 3.47
C SER A 101 -4.39 1.75 3.30
N VAL A 102 -3.79 1.61 2.12
CA VAL A 102 -2.82 0.55 1.82
C VAL A 102 -1.49 1.16 1.38
N SER A 103 -0.42 0.48 1.72
CA SER A 103 0.93 0.84 1.30
C SER A 103 1.25 0.20 -0.06
N THR A 104 1.87 0.98 -0.95
CA THR A 104 2.41 0.52 -2.24
C THR A 104 3.88 0.15 -2.17
#